data_AF-A0A553EGT3-F1
#
_entry.id   AF-A0A553EGT3-F1
#
_cell.length_a   1.000
_cell.length_b   1.000
_cell.length_c   1.000
_cell.angle_alpha   90.00
_cell.angle_beta   90.00
_cell.angle_gamma   90.00
#
_symmetry.space_group_name_H-M   'P 1'
#
loop_
_entity.id
_entity.type
_entity.pdbx_description
1 polymer ?
#
loop_
_entity_poly.entity_id
_entity_poly.type
_entity_poly.pdbx_seq_one_letter_code
_entity_poly.pdbx_strand_id
1 'polypeptide(L)'
;RPVYKEVIIDSLNFCIKNKSFVVYAYCIMPSHIHLIAGSTKAPLNEVIRDFKKFTSKALIKTIKDTTESRQEWLLNKFSFAAK
;
A
#
# COMPACT_ATOMS: atom_id res chain seq x y z
N ARG A 1 13.41 -0.91 -0.61
CA ARG A 1 13.68 -2.27 -0.10
C ARG A 1 12.65 -3.21 -0.72
N PRO A 2 13.04 -4.41 -1.19
CA PRO A 2 12.12 -5.36 -1.85
C PRO A 2 10.89 -5.71 -1.00
N VAL A 3 11.09 -5.95 0.30
CA VAL A 3 10.02 -6.32 1.24
C VAL A 3 8.83 -5.33 1.29
N TYR A 4 9.07 -4.03 1.16
CA TYR A 4 7.97 -3.05 1.11
C TYR A 4 7.21 -3.09 -0.22
N LYS A 5 7.91 -3.37 -1.32
CA LYS A 5 7.30 -3.51 -2.64
C LYS A 5 6.42 -4.76 -2.67
N GLU A 6 6.88 -5.86 -2.08
CA GLU A 6 6.10 -7.10 -1.94
C GLU A 6 4.78 -6.85 -1.20
N VAL A 7 4.81 -6.17 -0.05
CA VAL A 7 3.59 -5.78 0.68
C VAL A 7 2.60 -4.99 -0.18
N ILE A 8 3.11 -4.06 -1.00
CA ILE A 8 2.28 -3.28 -1.93
C ILE A 8 1.68 -4.19 -3.01
N ILE A 9 2.49 -5.05 -3.64
CA ILE A 9 2.06 -5.97 -4.70
C ILE A 9 1.03 -6.97 -4.18
N ASP A 10 1.25 -7.55 -3.00
CA ASP A 10 0.31 -8.47 -2.37
C ASP A 10 -1.03 -7.80 -2.06
N SER A 11 -0.98 -6.54 -1.60
CA SER A 11 -2.19 -5.75 -1.39
C SER A 11 -2.94 -5.46 -2.69
N LEU A 12 -2.24 -5.13 -3.77
CA LEU A 12 -2.83 -4.92 -5.09
C LEU A 12 -3.50 -6.22 -5.59
N ASN A 13 -2.78 -7.35 -5.51
CA ASN A 13 -3.28 -8.67 -5.90
C ASN A 13 -4.52 -9.08 -5.10
N PHE A 14 -4.53 -8.80 -3.79
CA PHE A 14 -5.69 -9.05 -2.95
C PHE A 14 -6.91 -8.24 -3.41
N CYS A 15 -6.72 -6.96 -3.71
CA CYS A 15 -7.79 -6.10 -4.22
C CYS A 15 -8.28 -6.55 -5.61
N ILE A 16 -7.37 -6.98 -6.49
CA ILE A 16 -7.74 -7.52 -7.82
C ILE A 16 -8.61 -8.77 -7.66
N LYS A 17 -8.19 -9.71 -6.80
CA LYS A 17 -8.89 -10.99 -6.60
C LYS A 17 -10.25 -10.83 -5.89
N ASN A 18 -10.34 -9.93 -4.90
CA ASN A 18 -11.47 -9.94 -3.96
C ASN A 18 -12.33 -8.66 -3.97
N LYS A 19 -11.83 -7.55 -4.54
CA LYS A 19 -12.45 -6.22 -4.43
C LYS A 19 -12.82 -5.60 -5.78
N SER A 20 -12.92 -6.42 -6.83
CA SER A 20 -13.27 -5.97 -8.19
C SER A 20 -12.32 -4.88 -8.74
N PHE A 21 -11.07 -4.87 -8.25
CA PHE A 21 -10.07 -3.91 -8.65
C PHE A 21 -9.41 -4.32 -9.96
N VAL A 22 -9.16 -3.36 -10.84
CA VAL A 22 -8.44 -3.58 -12.09
C VAL A 22 -7.23 -2.65 -12.13
N VAL A 23 -6.05 -3.22 -12.32
CA VAL A 23 -4.80 -2.46 -12.48
C VAL A 23 -4.35 -2.61 -13.92
N TYR A 24 -4.35 -1.52 -14.67
CA TYR A 24 -3.90 -1.50 -16.07
C TYR A 24 -2.38 -1.26 -16.16
N ALA A 25 -1.85 -0.38 -15.32
CA ALA A 25 -0.43 -0.11 -15.21
C ALA A 25 -0.07 0.40 -13.80
N TYR A 26 1.17 0.18 -13.37
CA TYR A 26 1.67 0.69 -12.11
C TYR A 26 3.17 1.01 -12.16
N CYS A 27 3.59 1.95 -11.32
CA CYS A 27 5.00 2.24 -11.05
C CYS A 27 5.20 2.42 -9.54
N ILE A 28 6.06 1.61 -8.92
CA ILE A 28 6.38 1.68 -7.49
C ILE A 28 7.73 2.37 -7.32
N MET A 29 7.69 3.62 -6.87
CA MET A 29 8.85 4.43 -6.54
C MET A 29 9.21 4.28 -5.05
N PRO A 30 10.41 4.69 -4.61
CA PRO A 30 10.79 4.60 -3.20
C PRO A 30 9.88 5.37 -2.24
N SER A 31 9.24 6.46 -2.68
CA SER A 31 8.44 7.36 -1.84
C SER A 31 6.95 7.37 -2.15
N HIS A 32 6.53 6.90 -3.32
CA HIS A 32 5.13 6.94 -3.79
C HIS A 32 4.87 5.88 -4.86
N ILE A 33 3.61 5.74 -5.25
CA ILE A 33 3.16 4.78 -6.26
C ILE A 33 2.27 5.53 -7.25
N HIS A 34 2.45 5.26 -8.54
CA HIS A 34 1.51 5.64 -9.59
C HIS A 34 0.70 4.43 -10.04
N LEU A 35 -0.61 4.61 -10.21
CA LEU A 35 -1.54 3.56 -10.66
C LEU A 35 -2.43 4.11 -11.77
N ILE A 36 -2.53 3.35 -12.86
CA ILE A 36 -3.63 3.45 -13.82
C ILE A 36 -4.56 2.30 -13.50
N ALA A 37 -5.72 2.59 -12.92
CA ALA A 37 -6.60 1.58 -12.35
C ALA A 37 -8.08 1.93 -12.55
N GLY A 38 -8.91 0.90 -12.49
CA GLY A 38 -10.36 0.98 -12.54
C GLY A 38 -11.01 -0.01 -11.58
N SER A 39 -12.33 -0.06 -11.59
CA SER A 39 -13.11 -1.04 -10.84
C SER A 39 -14.30 -1.48 -11.68
N THR A 40 -14.65 -2.76 -11.61
CA THR A 40 -15.71 -3.35 -12.44
C THR A 40 -17.09 -3.34 -11.76
N LYS A 41 -17.15 -3.24 -10.43
CA LYS A 41 -18.41 -3.35 -9.67
C LYS A 41 -18.57 -2.26 -8.60
N ALA A 42 -17.55 -2.07 -7.77
CA ALA A 42 -17.58 -1.09 -6.68
C ALA A 42 -17.05 0.28 -7.12
N PRO A 43 -17.45 1.39 -6.49
CA PRO A 43 -16.80 2.68 -6.71
C PRO A 43 -15.28 2.59 -6.46
N LEU A 44 -14.48 3.13 -7.39
CA LEU A 44 -13.02 3.03 -7.32
C LEU A 44 -12.44 3.61 -6.03
N ASN A 45 -13.01 4.71 -5.53
CA ASN A 45 -12.60 5.35 -4.29
C ASN A 45 -12.73 4.43 -3.06
N GLU A 46 -13.73 3.55 -3.02
CA GLU A 46 -13.88 2.58 -1.93
C GLU A 46 -12.79 1.52 -1.95
N VAL A 47 -12.48 1.00 -3.14
CA VAL A 47 -11.41 0.01 -3.35
C VAL A 47 -10.05 0.62 -2.99
N ILE A 48 -9.80 1.86 -3.41
CA ILE A 48 -8.57 2.59 -3.09
C ILE A 48 -8.48 2.90 -1.59
N ARG A 49 -9.58 3.27 -0.94
CA ARG A 49 -9.62 3.49 0.52
C ARG A 49 -9.23 2.22 1.27
N ASP A 50 -9.84 1.09 0.91
CA ASP A 50 -9.55 -0.20 1.54
C ASP A 50 -8.09 -0.60 1.31
N PHE A 51 -7.60 -0.52 0.06
CA PHE A 51 -6.20 -0.74 -0.29
C PHE A 51 -5.27 0.09 0.61
N LYS A 52 -5.42 1.42 0.65
CA LYS A 52 -4.58 2.30 1.49
C LYS A 52 -4.65 1.90 2.97
N LYS A 53 -5.82 1.56 3.50
CA LYS A 53 -6.01 1.19 4.90
C LYS A 53 -5.30 -0.11 5.26
N PHE A 54 -5.42 -1.16 4.45
CA PHE A 54 -4.81 -2.45 4.75
C PHE A 54 -3.30 -2.44 4.46
N THR A 55 -2.88 -1.85 3.35
CA THR A 55 -1.47 -1.74 2.98
C THR A 55 -0.68 -0.90 3.98
N SER A 56 -1.23 0.21 4.47
CA SER A 56 -0.53 1.04 5.48
C SER A 56 -0.30 0.28 6.80
N LYS A 57 -1.29 -0.51 7.26
CA LYS A 57 -1.12 -1.38 8.44
C LYS A 57 -0.06 -2.46 8.22
N ALA A 58 -0.08 -3.11 7.06
CA ALA A 58 0.90 -4.12 6.70
C ALA A 58 2.32 -3.52 6.64
N LEU A 59 2.48 -2.35 6.00
CA LEU A 59 3.76 -1.64 5.95
C LEU A 59 4.29 -1.26 7.34
N ILE A 60 3.44 -0.74 8.23
CA ILE A 60 3.84 -0.42 9.61
C ILE A 60 4.32 -1.68 10.34
N LYS A 61 3.62 -2.81 10.15
CA LYS A 61 4.04 -4.09 10.73
C LYS A 61 5.40 -4.53 10.17
N THR A 62 5.56 -4.54 8.84
CA THR A 62 6.82 -4.91 8.18
C THR A 62 7.99 -4.02 8.62
N ILE A 63 7.77 -2.72 8.82
CA ILE A 63 8.81 -1.80 9.32
C ILE A 63 9.27 -2.17 10.73
N LYS A 64 8.37 -2.68 11.59
CA LYS A 64 8.71 -3.12 12.95
C LYS A 64 9.37 -4.50 12.98
N ASP A 65 8.97 -5.38 12.08
CA ASP A 65 9.39 -6.79 12.06
C ASP A 65 10.69 -7.03 11.26
N THR A 66 11.21 -6.02 10.56
CA THR A 66 12.41 -6.14 9.71
C THR A 66 13.52 -5.18 10.14
N THR A 67 14.78 -5.50 9.79
CA THR A 67 15.91 -4.60 10.06
C THR A 67 15.85 -3.37 9.14
N GLU A 68 15.25 -2.28 9.63
CA GLU A 68 15.17 -0.98 8.95
C GLU A 68 15.90 0.09 9.77
N SER A 69 17.01 0.61 9.24
CA SER A 69 17.82 1.64 9.90
C SER A 69 17.06 2.95 10.16
N ARG A 70 16.00 3.23 9.40
CA ARG A 70 15.16 4.44 9.54
C ARG A 70 13.84 4.16 10.26
N GLN A 71 13.71 3.03 10.96
CA GLN A 71 12.45 2.57 11.53
C GLN A 71 11.80 3.64 12.41
N GLU A 72 12.53 4.17 13.38
CA GLU A 72 12.03 5.20 14.29
C GLU A 72 11.57 6.46 13.54
N TRP A 73 12.40 6.94 12.61
CA TRP A 73 12.08 8.11 11.79
C TRP A 73 10.81 7.89 10.95
N LEU A 74 10.68 6.74 10.29
CA LEU A 74 9.51 6.40 9.47
C LEU A 74 8.24 6.34 10.33
N LEU A 75 8.29 5.62 11.45
CA LEU A 75 7.13 5.47 12.34
C LEU A 75 6.70 6.81 12.94
N ASN A 76 7.65 7.66 13.35
CA ASN A 76 7.35 9.01 13.85
C ASN A 76 6.74 9.89 12.76
N LYS A 77 7.28 9.87 11.54
CA LYS A 77 6.72 10.61 10.40
C LYS A 77 5.31 10.17 10.05
N PHE A 78 5.05 8.86 10.03
CA PHE A 78 3.72 8.33 9.75
C PHE A 78 2.73 8.66 10.87
N SER A 79 3.15 8.57 12.13
CA SER A 79 2.32 8.95 13.27
C SER A 79 1.95 10.43 13.25
N PHE A 80 2.88 11.31 12.89
CA PHE A 80 2.63 12.74 12.72
C PHE A 80 1.60 13.02 11.60
N ALA A 81 1.74 12.36 10.45
CA ALA A 81 0.88 12.57 9.28
C ALA A 81 -0.49 11.87 9.34
N ALA A 82 -0.71 10.98 10.32
CA ALA A 82 -1.97 10.26 10.50
C ALA A 82 -3.02 11.05 11.31
N LYS A 83 -2.65 12.23 11.82
CA LYS A 83 -3.57 13.21 12.42
C LYS A 83 -4.33 13.95 11.35
#